data_AF-A0A2P4SLZ7-F1
#
_entry.id   AF-A0A2P4SLZ7-F1
#
_cell.length_a   1.000
_cell.length_b   1.000
_cell.length_c   1.000
_cell.angle_alpha   90.00
_cell.angle_beta   90.00
_cell.angle_gamma   90.00
#
_symmetry.space_group_name_H-M   'P 1'
#
loop_
_entity.id
_entity.type
_entity.pdbx_description
1 polymer ?
#
loop_
_entity_poly.entity_id
_entity_poly.type
_entity_poly.pdbx_seq_one_letter_code
_entity_poly.pdbx_strand_id
1 'polypeptide(L)'
;MKNAEAFIQQMNYPANTQIQVLPEGGETPIFKQFFKDWKDKDQSDGFGKVYVTERVAKIEQIEFDATKLHESPQMAAQHNMIDDGSGKVQIWRVESSGRVPVEPETYGQFYGGDCYIILYTYPKGQIIYTWQGACATKDELTASAFLTVQLDRSLNDQAVQVSIRVSQGKEPPHLLSLFKNKPLIVYKNGTSKKEGQKPAPPTRLFQIRRNLMSITRIAEVDVDAMSLNSNDAFVLKLPNNTGYTWVGKGANKEEEQGAQYIASVLKCQTSKINEGQEP
;
A
#
# COMPACT_ATOMS: atom_id res chain seq x y z
N MET A 1 37.58 12.61 14.74
CA MET A 1 37.27 12.87 16.16
C MET A 1 37.36 14.37 16.47
N LYS A 2 38.54 15.02 16.35
CA LYS A 2 38.71 16.47 16.65
C LYS A 2 37.67 17.41 16.00
N ASN A 3 37.30 17.18 14.74
CA ASN A 3 36.30 18.01 14.06
C ASN A 3 34.90 17.87 14.67
N ALA A 4 34.53 16.68 15.17
CA ALA A 4 33.23 16.45 15.81
C ALA A 4 33.16 17.10 17.19
N GLU A 5 34.26 17.04 17.96
CA GLU A 5 34.36 17.71 19.26
C GLU A 5 34.31 19.24 19.12
N ALA A 6 35.00 19.79 18.13
CA ALA A 6 34.94 21.22 17.82
C ALA A 6 33.51 21.66 17.42
N PHE A 7 32.80 20.85 16.64
CA PHE A 7 31.42 21.11 16.26
C PHE A 7 30.46 21.06 17.46
N ILE A 8 30.62 20.10 18.37
CA ILE A 8 29.83 20.02 19.61
C ILE A 8 30.01 21.28 20.45
N GLN A 9 31.25 21.77 20.60
CA GLN A 9 31.54 23.00 21.33
C GLN A 9 30.96 24.23 20.62
N GLN A 10 31.14 24.33 19.29
CA GLN A 10 30.63 25.45 18.49
C GLN A 10 29.10 25.56 18.56
N MET A 11 28.40 24.42 18.49
CA MET A 11 26.94 24.37 18.51
C MET A 11 26.36 24.32 19.93
N ASN A 12 27.22 24.39 20.96
CA ASN A 12 26.86 24.31 22.38
C ASN A 12 26.01 23.06 22.72
N TYR A 13 26.37 21.91 22.14
CA TYR A 13 25.71 20.65 22.44
C TYR A 13 26.25 20.01 23.74
N PRO A 14 25.45 19.17 24.43
CA PRO A 14 25.89 18.49 25.65
C PRO A 14 27.14 17.63 25.46
N ALA A 15 28.00 17.55 26.47
CA ALA A 15 29.25 16.77 26.41
C ALA A 15 29.04 15.25 26.24
N ASN A 16 27.85 14.74 26.55
CA ASN A 16 27.47 13.34 26.36
C ASN A 16 26.85 13.05 24.98
N THR A 17 26.96 13.99 24.04
CA THR A 17 26.48 13.80 22.66
C THR A 17 27.22 12.63 22.00
N GLN A 18 26.47 11.68 21.47
CA GLN A 18 27.03 10.50 20.81
C GLN A 18 27.68 10.90 19.48
N ILE A 19 28.93 10.49 19.28
CA ILE A 19 29.68 10.73 18.05
C ILE A 19 29.79 9.42 17.28
N GLN A 20 29.30 9.41 16.05
CA GLN A 20 29.47 8.30 15.11
C GLN A 20 30.20 8.81 13.87
N VAL A 21 31.30 8.15 13.51
CA VAL A 21 32.06 8.44 12.29
C VAL A 21 31.81 7.30 11.31
N LEU A 22 31.30 7.64 10.14
CA LEU A 22 30.95 6.67 9.09
C LEU A 22 31.86 6.90 7.88
N PRO A 23 32.52 5.84 7.37
CA PRO A 23 33.21 5.92 6.09
C PRO A 23 32.21 5.92 4.94
N GLU A 24 32.61 6.48 3.79
CA GLU A 24 31.83 6.40 2.54
C GLU A 24 31.60 4.92 2.16
N GLY A 25 30.34 4.55 1.93
CA GLY A 25 29.92 3.17 1.66
C GLY A 25 29.68 2.29 2.90
N GLY A 26 30.06 2.76 4.09
CA GLY A 26 29.80 2.09 5.38
C GLY A 26 28.71 2.78 6.19
N GLU A 27 27.80 3.50 5.53
CA GLU A 27 26.77 4.26 6.21
C GLU A 27 25.71 3.34 6.84
N THR A 28 25.34 3.64 8.08
CA THR A 28 24.32 2.84 8.79
C THR A 28 22.89 3.22 8.34
N PRO A 29 21.91 2.33 8.48
CA PRO A 29 20.51 2.65 8.19
C PRO A 29 19.99 3.90 8.93
N ILE A 30 20.46 4.12 10.17
CA ILE A 30 20.11 5.29 10.99
C ILE A 30 20.65 6.58 10.37
N PHE A 31 21.81 6.55 9.72
CA PHE A 31 22.34 7.71 8.99
C PHE A 31 21.59 7.91 7.67
N LYS A 32 21.39 6.83 6.91
CA LYS A 32 20.70 6.86 5.61
C LYS A 32 19.26 7.40 5.70
N GLN A 33 18.56 7.16 6.81
CA GLN A 33 17.17 7.62 7.01
C GLN A 33 17.02 9.15 6.99
N PHE A 34 18.08 9.92 7.23
CA PHE A 34 18.03 11.39 7.21
C PHE A 34 17.98 11.96 5.78
N PHE A 35 18.15 11.11 4.76
CA PHE A 35 18.16 11.49 3.35
C PHE A 35 16.91 10.96 2.65
N LYS A 36 16.30 11.79 1.81
CA LYS A 36 14.98 11.53 1.21
C LYS A 36 14.97 10.34 0.25
N ASP A 37 16.02 10.19 -0.55
CA ASP A 37 16.10 9.21 -1.64
C ASP A 37 17.52 8.58 -1.71
N TRP A 38 18.01 8.08 -0.56
CA TRP A 38 19.33 7.45 -0.50
C TRP A 38 19.37 6.20 -1.40
N LYS A 39 20.32 6.17 -2.35
CA LYS A 39 20.59 5.02 -3.20
C LYS A 39 22.06 4.66 -3.10
N ASP A 40 22.36 3.41 -2.76
CA ASP A 40 23.74 2.93 -2.82
C ASP A 40 24.12 2.63 -4.28
N LYS A 41 25.36 2.98 -4.66
CA LYS A 41 25.86 2.91 -6.05
C LYS A 41 25.76 1.51 -6.68
N ASP A 42 25.81 0.47 -5.85
CA ASP A 42 25.75 -0.94 -6.26
C ASP A 42 24.44 -1.64 -5.81
N GLN A 43 23.45 -0.88 -5.32
CA GLN A 43 22.14 -1.42 -5.01
C GLN A 43 21.37 -1.60 -6.31
N SER A 44 21.06 -2.84 -6.66
CA SER A 44 20.20 -3.16 -7.80
C SER A 44 18.82 -2.52 -7.61
N ASP A 45 18.37 -1.71 -8.57
CA ASP A 45 16.97 -1.28 -8.66
C ASP A 45 16.12 -2.53 -9.02
N GLY A 46 15.34 -3.02 -8.04
CA GLY A 46 14.42 -4.15 -8.20
C GLY A 46 13.92 -4.72 -6.86
N PHE A 47 12.75 -5.37 -6.88
CA PHE A 47 12.29 -6.18 -5.74
C PHE A 47 13.10 -7.49 -5.68
N GLY A 48 14.18 -7.50 -4.89
CA GLY A 48 14.98 -8.71 -4.63
C GLY A 48 16.29 -8.40 -3.91
N LYS A 49 16.51 -9.11 -2.78
CA LYS A 49 17.72 -9.16 -1.94
C LYS A 49 18.46 -7.83 -1.74
N VAL A 50 18.09 -7.11 -0.66
CA VAL A 50 18.97 -6.12 -0.04
C VAL A 50 20.17 -6.88 0.54
N TYR A 51 21.30 -6.88 -0.16
CA TYR A 51 22.58 -7.20 0.47
C TYR A 51 22.94 -6.01 1.35
N VAL A 52 22.56 -6.08 2.63
CA VAL A 52 23.15 -5.21 3.65
C VAL A 52 24.56 -5.75 3.88
N THR A 53 25.53 -5.19 3.17
CA THR A 53 26.95 -5.33 3.50
C THR A 53 27.17 -4.57 4.81
N GLU A 54 26.87 -5.25 5.92
CA GLU A 54 27.54 -5.16 7.23
C GLU A 54 26.62 -5.62 8.38
N ARG A 55 27.04 -6.71 9.04
CA ARG A 55 26.80 -7.08 10.46
C ARG A 55 25.38 -6.95 11.05
N VAL A 56 24.32 -7.07 10.26
CA VAL A 56 23.09 -7.66 10.81
C VAL A 56 23.33 -9.17 10.84
N ALA A 57 23.02 -9.84 11.96
CA ALA A 57 23.07 -11.30 12.05
C ALA A 57 22.45 -11.91 10.77
N LYS A 58 22.97 -13.05 10.26
CA LYS A 58 22.35 -13.76 9.13
C LYS A 58 20.89 -14.05 9.49
N ILE A 59 19.99 -13.13 9.14
CA ILE A 59 18.56 -13.37 9.15
C ILE A 59 18.37 -14.20 7.89
N GLU A 60 18.16 -15.51 8.07
CA GLU A 60 17.70 -16.33 6.95
C GLU A 60 16.42 -15.71 6.42
N GLN A 61 16.51 -15.16 5.21
CA GLN A 61 15.35 -14.65 4.50
C GLN A 61 14.56 -15.86 4.05
N ILE A 62 13.50 -16.17 4.80
CA ILE A 62 12.61 -17.26 4.46
C ILE A 62 11.73 -16.76 3.31
N GLU A 63 11.78 -17.44 2.16
CA GLU A 63 10.87 -17.16 1.05
C GLU A 63 9.42 -17.27 1.54
N PHE A 64 8.59 -16.31 1.12
CA PHE A 64 7.20 -16.26 1.54
C PHE A 64 6.43 -17.44 0.95
N ASP A 65 5.86 -18.27 1.82
CA ASP A 65 4.97 -19.37 1.46
C ASP A 65 3.68 -19.26 2.28
N ALA A 66 2.62 -18.78 1.64
CA ALA A 66 1.32 -18.59 2.29
C ALA A 66 0.79 -19.89 2.93
N THR A 67 1.13 -21.06 2.38
CA THR A 67 0.66 -22.35 2.91
C THR A 67 1.31 -22.70 4.24
N LYS A 68 2.56 -22.28 4.47
CA LYS A 68 3.32 -22.53 5.71
C LYS A 68 3.26 -21.38 6.71
N LEU A 69 2.55 -20.31 6.37
CA LEU A 69 2.46 -19.11 7.19
C LEU A 69 1.89 -19.39 8.58
N HIS A 70 0.95 -20.33 8.69
CA HIS A 70 0.35 -20.73 9.96
C HIS A 70 1.29 -21.54 10.87
N GLU A 71 2.38 -22.07 10.32
CA GLU A 71 3.37 -22.93 11.00
C GLU A 71 4.62 -22.14 11.44
N SER A 72 4.88 -20.96 10.87
CA SER A 72 6.09 -20.16 11.13
C SER A 72 5.77 -18.74 11.64
N PRO A 73 5.85 -18.50 12.97
CA PRO A 73 5.73 -17.16 13.54
C PRO A 73 6.79 -16.17 13.03
N GLN A 74 7.97 -16.68 12.64
CA GLN A 74 9.04 -15.85 12.08
C GLN A 74 8.70 -15.36 10.67
N MET A 75 8.08 -16.21 9.84
CA MET A 75 7.59 -15.81 8.51
C MET A 75 6.46 -14.77 8.64
N ALA A 76 5.52 -14.99 9.56
CA ALA A 76 4.46 -14.04 9.87
C ALA A 76 5.00 -12.66 10.29
N ALA A 77 6.00 -12.64 11.17
CA ALA A 77 6.63 -11.40 11.64
C ALA A 77 7.48 -10.71 10.55
N GLN A 78 8.27 -11.46 9.77
CA GLN A 78 9.11 -10.88 8.70
C GLN A 78 8.27 -10.27 7.58
N HIS A 79 7.13 -10.87 7.25
CA HIS A 79 6.29 -10.45 6.14
C HIS A 79 5.08 -9.59 6.56
N ASN A 80 4.92 -9.30 7.87
CA ASN A 80 3.77 -8.59 8.45
C ASN A 80 2.42 -9.24 8.05
N MET A 81 2.36 -10.57 8.09
CA MET A 81 1.17 -11.36 7.75
C MET A 81 0.69 -12.14 8.97
N ILE A 82 -0.55 -11.90 9.38
CA ILE A 82 -1.14 -12.58 10.54
C ILE A 82 -1.69 -13.95 10.13
N ASP A 83 -2.32 -14.04 8.96
CA ASP A 83 -2.66 -15.28 8.27
C ASP A 83 -2.64 -15.09 6.74
N ASP A 84 -3.18 -16.05 6.00
CA ASP A 84 -3.23 -16.07 4.53
C ASP A 84 -4.35 -15.20 3.93
N GLY A 85 -5.16 -14.53 4.76
CA GLY A 85 -6.31 -13.74 4.33
C GLY A 85 -7.55 -14.56 3.92
N SER A 86 -7.61 -15.87 4.22
CA SER A 86 -8.72 -16.73 3.80
C SER A 86 -10.00 -16.61 4.63
N GLY A 87 -9.97 -15.85 5.73
CA GLY A 87 -11.06 -15.68 6.68
C GLY A 87 -12.27 -14.92 6.14
N LYS A 88 -13.24 -14.68 7.03
CA LYS A 88 -14.49 -13.98 6.68
C LYS A 88 -14.28 -12.48 6.72
N VAL A 89 -14.58 -11.81 5.62
CA VAL A 89 -14.46 -10.35 5.46
C VAL A 89 -15.85 -9.72 5.42
N GLN A 90 -16.04 -8.65 6.19
CA GLN A 90 -17.20 -7.77 6.10
C GLN A 90 -16.70 -6.32 5.97
N ILE A 91 -17.21 -5.60 4.97
CA ILE A 91 -16.78 -4.23 4.68
C ILE A 91 -17.97 -3.29 4.83
N TRP A 92 -17.76 -2.20 5.55
CA TRP A 92 -18.68 -1.08 5.66
C TRP A 92 -18.00 0.19 5.17
N ARG A 93 -18.77 1.04 4.49
CA ARG A 93 -18.42 2.44 4.26
C ARG A 93 -18.90 3.27 5.44
N VAL A 94 -18.11 4.26 5.81
CA VAL A 94 -18.45 5.25 6.83
C VAL A 94 -19.26 6.36 6.21
N GLU A 95 -20.41 6.66 6.81
CA GLU A 95 -21.25 7.80 6.49
C GLU A 95 -21.59 8.58 7.77
N SER A 96 -22.11 9.79 7.62
CA SER A 96 -22.55 10.62 8.75
C SER A 96 -23.64 9.95 9.60
N SER A 97 -24.42 9.05 8.99
CA SER A 97 -25.48 8.27 9.63
C SER A 97 -24.99 6.98 10.30
N GLY A 98 -23.73 6.57 10.09
CA GLY A 98 -23.15 5.35 10.66
C GLY A 98 -22.40 4.47 9.67
N ARG A 99 -22.48 3.14 9.86
CA ARG A 99 -21.83 2.13 9.02
C ARG A 99 -22.80 1.60 7.97
N VAL A 100 -22.50 1.78 6.69
CA VAL A 100 -23.31 1.27 5.58
C VAL A 100 -22.59 0.06 4.96
N PRO A 101 -23.21 -1.13 4.86
CA PRO A 101 -22.57 -2.30 4.29
C PRO A 101 -22.23 -2.08 2.80
N VAL A 102 -21.03 -2.47 2.41
CA VAL A 102 -20.59 -2.46 1.01
C VAL A 102 -21.08 -3.76 0.33
N GLU A 103 -21.48 -3.65 -0.94
CA GLU A 103 -21.92 -4.81 -1.73
C GLU A 103 -20.74 -5.75 -2.01
N PRO A 104 -20.87 -7.08 -1.78
CA PRO A 104 -19.80 -8.06 -1.97
C PRO A 104 -19.15 -8.05 -3.36
N GLU A 105 -19.91 -7.66 -4.40
CA GLU A 105 -19.46 -7.54 -5.79
C GLU A 105 -18.39 -6.47 -5.95
N THR A 106 -18.45 -5.44 -5.11
CA THR A 106 -17.53 -4.28 -5.11
C THR A 106 -16.38 -4.43 -4.12
N TYR A 107 -16.27 -5.56 -3.41
CA TYR A 107 -15.15 -5.82 -2.52
C TYR A 107 -13.82 -5.77 -3.28
N GLY A 108 -12.89 -5.00 -2.74
CA GLY A 108 -11.62 -4.68 -3.40
C GLY A 108 -11.63 -3.36 -4.17
N GLN A 109 -12.76 -2.63 -4.23
CA GLN A 109 -12.83 -1.29 -4.80
C GLN A 109 -13.02 -0.24 -3.70
N PHE A 110 -12.08 0.68 -3.59
CA PHE A 110 -12.07 1.75 -2.59
C PHE A 110 -12.00 3.11 -3.26
N TYR A 111 -12.66 4.09 -2.65
CA TYR A 111 -12.68 5.48 -3.13
C TYR A 111 -11.95 6.36 -2.12
N GLY A 112 -11.01 7.17 -2.61
CA GLY A 112 -10.20 8.06 -1.77
C GLY A 112 -10.99 9.16 -1.08
N GLY A 113 -12.23 9.43 -1.48
CA GLY A 113 -13.12 10.36 -0.78
C GLY A 113 -13.95 9.71 0.34
N ASP A 114 -13.79 8.42 0.60
CA ASP A 114 -14.54 7.70 1.65
C ASP A 114 -13.60 7.09 2.69
N CYS A 115 -14.15 6.75 3.86
CA CYS A 115 -13.52 5.86 4.83
C CYS A 115 -14.25 4.52 4.88
N TYR A 116 -13.50 3.45 5.11
CA TYR A 116 -14.04 2.09 5.17
C TYR A 116 -13.59 1.39 6.45
N ILE A 117 -14.49 0.59 7.02
CA ILE A 117 -14.21 -0.29 8.15
C ILE A 117 -14.33 -1.71 7.64
N ILE A 118 -13.29 -2.51 7.84
CA ILE A 118 -13.21 -3.89 7.38
C ILE A 118 -13.03 -4.77 8.61
N LEU A 119 -14.02 -5.60 8.90
CA LEU A 119 -13.90 -6.64 9.92
C LEU A 119 -13.45 -7.92 9.23
N TYR A 120 -12.30 -8.41 9.66
CA TYR A 120 -11.76 -9.69 9.27
C TYR A 120 -11.86 -10.66 10.46
N THR A 121 -12.55 -11.78 10.27
CA THR A 121 -12.68 -12.84 11.28
C THR A 121 -11.97 -14.09 10.79
N TYR A 122 -11.04 -14.59 11.58
CA TYR A 122 -10.22 -15.76 11.29
C TYR A 122 -10.19 -16.69 12.51
N PRO A 123 -9.77 -17.96 12.39
CA PRO A 123 -9.91 -18.94 13.47
C PRO A 123 -9.28 -18.55 14.81
N LYS A 124 -8.26 -17.69 14.80
CA LYS A 124 -7.52 -17.27 16.00
C LYS A 124 -7.97 -15.90 16.55
N GLY A 125 -8.90 -15.20 15.89
CA GLY A 125 -9.38 -13.90 16.39
C GLY A 125 -10.06 -13.01 15.34
N GLN A 126 -10.06 -11.71 15.63
CA GLN A 126 -10.69 -10.70 14.77
C GLN A 126 -9.75 -9.50 14.59
N ILE A 127 -9.75 -8.93 13.38
CA ILE A 127 -8.99 -7.72 13.05
C ILE A 127 -9.95 -6.71 12.46
N ILE A 128 -9.84 -5.47 12.93
CA ILE A 128 -10.61 -4.34 12.37
C ILE A 128 -9.62 -3.43 11.65
N TYR A 129 -9.73 -3.36 10.33
CA TYR A 129 -9.01 -2.36 9.55
C TYR A 129 -9.87 -1.12 9.37
N THR A 130 -9.32 0.05 9.69
CA THR A 130 -9.93 1.35 9.38
C THR A 130 -9.16 1.97 8.24
N TRP A 131 -9.64 1.79 7.01
CA TRP A 131 -9.05 2.37 5.82
C TRP A 131 -9.55 3.79 5.60
N GLN A 132 -8.63 4.73 5.42
CA GLN A 132 -8.91 6.15 5.29
C GLN A 132 -8.43 6.68 3.95
N GLY A 133 -9.38 7.15 3.15
CA GLY A 133 -9.11 7.79 1.87
C GLY A 133 -8.36 9.11 2.04
N ALA A 134 -7.50 9.43 1.06
CA ALA A 134 -6.67 10.63 1.07
C ALA A 134 -7.48 11.93 0.93
N CYS A 135 -8.69 11.84 0.37
CA CYS A 135 -9.61 12.95 0.13
C CYS A 135 -10.88 12.88 1.02
N ALA A 136 -10.93 11.96 1.99
CA ALA A 136 -12.03 11.86 2.94
C ALA A 136 -12.09 13.11 3.84
N THR A 137 -13.30 13.50 4.23
CA THR A 137 -13.50 14.71 5.03
C THR A 137 -13.14 14.49 6.50
N LYS A 138 -12.85 15.57 7.25
CA LYS A 138 -12.42 15.45 8.66
C LYS A 138 -13.49 14.82 9.55
N ASP A 139 -14.76 15.10 9.27
CA ASP A 139 -15.91 14.51 9.93
C ASP A 139 -16.00 13.00 9.64
N GLU A 140 -15.76 12.56 8.41
CA GLU A 140 -15.71 11.12 8.06
C GLU A 140 -14.53 10.41 8.73
N LEU A 141 -13.36 11.04 8.78
CA LEU A 141 -12.20 10.50 9.48
C LEU A 141 -12.50 10.33 10.97
N THR A 142 -13.16 11.31 11.59
CA THR A 142 -13.55 11.26 13.01
C THR A 142 -14.63 10.20 13.24
N ALA A 143 -15.64 10.15 12.37
CA ALA A 143 -16.69 9.15 12.41
C ALA A 143 -16.12 7.72 12.23
N SER A 144 -15.14 7.54 11.34
CA SER A 144 -14.49 6.25 11.12
C SER A 144 -13.80 5.74 12.38
N ALA A 145 -13.10 6.61 13.11
CA ALA A 145 -12.46 6.27 14.37
C ALA A 145 -13.51 5.92 15.45
N PHE A 146 -14.55 6.74 15.59
CA PHE A 146 -15.62 6.49 16.56
C PHE A 146 -16.37 5.17 16.30
N LEU A 147 -16.75 4.91 15.04
CA LEU A 147 -17.46 3.70 14.63
C LEU A 147 -16.58 2.46 14.74
N THR A 148 -15.27 2.59 14.55
CA THR A 148 -14.30 1.51 14.80
C THR A 148 -14.31 1.12 16.27
N VAL A 149 -14.22 2.09 17.19
CA VAL A 149 -14.30 1.83 18.64
C VAL A 149 -15.66 1.25 19.04
N GLN A 150 -16.75 1.72 18.42
CA GLN A 150 -18.08 1.17 18.69
C GLN A 150 -18.19 -0.30 18.22
N LEU A 151 -17.63 -0.63 17.05
CA LEU A 151 -17.59 -2.01 16.54
C LEU A 151 -16.76 -2.89 17.46
N ASP A 152 -15.56 -2.45 17.83
CA ASP A 152 -14.64 -3.15 18.73
C ASP A 152 -15.33 -3.54 20.05
N ARG A 153 -16.00 -2.58 20.70
CA ARG A 153 -16.79 -2.83 21.92
C ARG A 153 -17.95 -3.81 21.72
N SER A 154 -18.58 -3.83 20.55
CA SER A 154 -19.71 -4.71 20.26
C SER A 154 -19.32 -6.18 20.01
N LEU A 155 -18.04 -6.44 19.75
CA LEU A 155 -17.53 -7.78 19.46
C LEU A 155 -17.16 -8.58 20.72
N ASN A 156 -17.57 -8.12 21.91
CA ASN A 156 -17.46 -8.79 23.22
C ASN A 156 -16.05 -9.36 23.51
N ASP A 157 -15.06 -8.48 23.73
CA ASP A 157 -13.78 -8.76 24.42
C ASP A 157 -13.09 -10.11 24.05
N GLN A 158 -13.21 -10.54 22.78
CA GLN A 158 -12.49 -11.73 22.32
C GLN A 158 -10.99 -11.42 22.34
N ALA A 159 -10.20 -12.34 22.89
CA ALA A 159 -8.84 -12.12 23.38
C ALA A 159 -7.78 -11.59 22.39
N VAL A 160 -8.10 -11.46 21.10
CA VAL A 160 -7.22 -10.87 20.09
C VAL A 160 -8.05 -9.97 19.16
N GLN A 161 -8.23 -8.72 19.58
CA GLN A 161 -8.75 -7.63 18.76
C GLN A 161 -7.59 -6.70 18.42
N VAL A 162 -7.26 -6.58 17.14
CA VAL A 162 -6.28 -5.61 16.66
C VAL A 162 -7.00 -4.62 15.76
N SER A 163 -7.04 -3.35 16.19
CA SER A 163 -7.50 -2.26 15.35
C SER A 163 -6.32 -1.65 14.62
N ILE A 164 -6.34 -1.69 13.29
CA ILE A 164 -5.26 -1.20 12.44
C ILE A 164 -5.80 -0.06 11.59
N ARG A 165 -5.27 1.14 11.83
CA ARG A 165 -5.53 2.30 10.97
C ARG A 165 -4.65 2.23 9.73
N VAL A 166 -5.25 2.35 8.55
CA VAL A 166 -4.57 2.28 7.27
C VAL A 166 -4.89 3.53 6.46
N SER A 167 -3.86 4.25 6.03
CA SER A 167 -4.01 5.37 5.10
C SER A 167 -3.92 4.87 3.66
N GLN A 168 -4.70 5.48 2.77
CA GLN A 168 -4.57 5.27 1.32
C GLN A 168 -3.10 5.39 0.88
N GLY A 169 -2.60 4.36 0.22
CA GLY A 169 -1.21 4.31 -0.25
C GLY A 169 -0.28 3.48 0.64
N LYS A 170 -0.70 3.18 1.87
CA LYS A 170 0.09 2.49 2.90
C LYS A 170 -0.59 1.21 3.42
N GLU A 171 -1.32 0.54 2.54
CA GLU A 171 -2.05 -0.69 2.82
C GLU A 171 -1.07 -1.82 3.19
N PRO A 172 -1.23 -2.44 4.37
CA PRO A 172 -0.37 -3.53 4.78
C PRO A 172 -0.59 -4.76 3.90
N PRO A 173 0.42 -5.62 3.71
CA PRO A 173 0.30 -6.80 2.84
C PRO A 173 -0.88 -7.71 3.19
N HIS A 174 -1.19 -7.87 4.48
CA HIS A 174 -2.35 -8.66 4.94
C HIS A 174 -3.69 -8.05 4.52
N LEU A 175 -3.83 -6.73 4.46
CA LEU A 175 -5.08 -6.14 3.98
C LEU A 175 -5.30 -6.45 2.50
N LEU A 176 -4.20 -6.53 1.73
CA LEU A 176 -4.26 -6.85 0.32
C LEU A 176 -4.67 -8.31 0.10
N SER A 177 -4.22 -9.25 0.94
CA SER A 177 -4.55 -10.68 0.82
C SER A 177 -6.02 -11.02 1.04
N LEU A 178 -6.76 -10.14 1.72
CA LEU A 178 -8.20 -10.31 1.96
C LEU A 178 -9.02 -10.43 0.66
N PHE A 179 -8.52 -9.87 -0.45
CA PHE A 179 -9.19 -9.86 -1.75
C PHE A 179 -8.78 -11.03 -2.66
N LYS A 180 -7.97 -11.96 -2.15
CA LYS A 180 -7.52 -13.17 -2.83
C LYS A 180 -6.90 -12.84 -4.20
N ASN A 181 -7.45 -13.39 -5.28
CA ASN A 181 -6.97 -13.19 -6.65
C ASN A 181 -7.50 -11.91 -7.31
N LYS A 182 -8.32 -11.11 -6.62
CA LYS A 182 -8.79 -9.83 -7.16
C LYS A 182 -7.80 -8.72 -6.80
N PRO A 183 -7.43 -7.85 -7.75
CA PRO A 183 -6.61 -6.70 -7.44
C PRO A 183 -7.38 -5.69 -6.57
N LEU A 184 -6.65 -5.00 -5.69
CA LEU A 184 -7.18 -3.86 -4.95
C LEU A 184 -7.23 -2.64 -5.88
N ILE A 185 -8.42 -2.14 -6.20
CA ILE A 185 -8.61 -0.90 -6.96
C ILE A 185 -8.86 0.25 -5.99
N VAL A 186 -8.07 1.30 -6.09
CA VAL A 186 -8.22 2.53 -5.32
C VAL A 186 -8.40 3.71 -6.26
N TYR A 187 -9.60 4.28 -6.28
CA TYR A 187 -9.88 5.51 -7.01
C TYR A 187 -9.40 6.72 -6.20
N LYS A 188 -8.81 7.71 -6.88
CA LYS A 188 -8.16 8.86 -6.23
C LYS A 188 -9.20 9.73 -5.53
N ASN A 189 -10.30 9.97 -6.22
CA ASN A 189 -11.38 10.85 -5.82
C ASN A 189 -12.72 10.10 -5.86
N GLY A 190 -13.78 10.84 -5.51
CA GLY A 190 -15.14 10.37 -5.59
C GLY A 190 -15.59 9.64 -4.35
N THR A 191 -16.83 9.14 -4.42
CA THR A 191 -17.45 8.40 -3.34
C THR A 191 -18.25 7.26 -3.96
N SER A 192 -18.31 6.14 -3.24
CA SER A 192 -19.21 5.05 -3.59
C SER A 192 -20.65 5.31 -3.14
N LYS A 193 -20.93 6.43 -2.45
CA LYS A 193 -22.27 6.81 -1.99
C LYS A 193 -23.25 6.92 -3.16
N LYS A 194 -24.50 6.51 -2.95
CA LYS A 194 -25.55 6.61 -3.98
C LYS A 194 -25.87 8.07 -4.30
N GLU A 195 -25.78 8.93 -3.29
CA GLU A 195 -25.88 10.38 -3.42
C GLU A 195 -24.48 10.99 -3.50
N GLY A 196 -24.24 11.91 -4.44
CA GLY A 196 -22.96 12.62 -4.56
C GLY A 196 -21.92 11.97 -5.48
N GLN A 197 -22.26 10.91 -6.21
CA GLN A 197 -21.42 10.41 -7.31
C GLN A 197 -21.30 11.47 -8.40
N LYS A 198 -20.17 12.17 -8.40
CA LYS A 198 -19.78 12.99 -9.54
C LYS A 198 -19.40 12.06 -10.69
N PRO A 199 -19.71 12.43 -11.95
CA PRO A 199 -19.21 11.71 -13.11
C PRO A 199 -17.70 11.55 -12.99
N ALA A 200 -17.20 10.33 -13.21
CA ALA A 200 -15.78 10.10 -13.24
C ALA A 200 -15.15 10.98 -14.34
N PRO A 201 -13.94 11.54 -14.12
CA PRO A 201 -13.24 12.27 -15.15
C PRO A 201 -13.15 11.43 -16.43
N PRO A 202 -13.31 12.05 -17.62
CA PRO A 202 -13.31 11.31 -18.88
C PRO A 202 -11.93 10.73 -19.21
N THR A 203 -10.86 11.39 -18.74
CA THR A 203 -9.48 10.90 -18.83
C THR A 203 -8.98 10.53 -17.43
N ARG A 204 -8.46 9.31 -17.27
CA ARG A 204 -7.98 8.78 -15.98
C ARG A 204 -6.74 7.94 -16.18
N LEU A 205 -5.78 8.04 -15.26
CA LEU A 205 -4.55 7.26 -15.27
C LEU A 205 -4.54 6.34 -14.04
N PHE A 206 -4.24 5.06 -14.26
CA PHE A 206 -4.12 4.06 -13.20
C PHE A 206 -2.71 3.51 -13.20
N GLN A 207 -2.08 3.50 -12.04
CA GLN A 207 -0.83 2.80 -11.76
C GLN A 207 -1.13 1.40 -11.27
N ILE A 208 -0.51 0.40 -11.88
CA ILE A 208 -0.64 -1.01 -11.54
C ILE A 208 0.70 -1.47 -10.98
N ARG A 209 0.72 -1.77 -9.69
CA ARG A 209 1.92 -2.19 -8.97
C ARG A 209 1.70 -3.55 -8.31
N ARG A 210 2.67 -4.45 -8.49
CA ARG A 210 2.76 -5.69 -7.74
C ARG A 210 3.40 -5.45 -6.37
N ASN A 211 2.76 -5.95 -5.32
CA ASN A 211 3.38 -6.02 -3.99
C ASN A 211 3.99 -7.41 -3.73
N LEU A 212 4.75 -7.54 -2.63
CA LEU A 212 5.56 -8.72 -2.23
C LEU A 212 4.82 -10.07 -2.24
N MET A 213 3.49 -10.10 -2.32
CA MET A 213 2.65 -11.30 -2.18
C MET A 213 1.86 -11.63 -3.44
N SER A 214 2.31 -11.19 -4.63
CA SER A 214 1.62 -11.38 -5.93
C SER A 214 0.27 -10.66 -6.08
N ILE A 215 -0.08 -9.81 -5.11
CA ILE A 215 -1.32 -9.04 -5.15
C ILE A 215 -1.05 -7.73 -5.86
N THR A 216 -1.83 -7.51 -6.90
CA THR A 216 -1.75 -6.32 -7.73
C THR A 216 -2.61 -5.22 -7.15
N ARG A 217 -1.99 -4.08 -6.85
CA ARG A 217 -2.68 -2.84 -6.49
C ARG A 217 -2.85 -1.98 -7.74
N ILE A 218 -4.05 -1.47 -7.93
CA ILE A 218 -4.40 -0.57 -9.01
C ILE A 218 -4.84 0.75 -8.38
N ALA A 219 -4.00 1.78 -8.46
CA ALA A 219 -4.30 3.09 -7.88
C ALA A 219 -4.50 4.13 -8.99
N GLU A 220 -5.58 4.89 -8.94
CA GLU A 220 -5.72 6.06 -9.78
C GLU A 220 -4.75 7.15 -9.32
N VAL A 221 -4.04 7.73 -10.29
CA VAL A 221 -3.02 8.77 -10.09
C VAL A 221 -3.34 9.98 -10.96
N ASP A 222 -2.61 11.08 -10.76
CA ASP A 222 -2.74 12.25 -11.61
C ASP A 222 -2.35 11.91 -13.05
N VAL A 223 -3.14 12.42 -14.01
CA VAL A 223 -2.90 12.27 -15.45
C VAL A 223 -1.76 13.22 -15.84
N ASP A 224 -0.55 12.84 -15.45
CA ASP A 224 0.69 13.56 -15.70
C ASP A 224 1.78 12.55 -16.04
N ALA A 225 2.68 12.91 -16.97
CA ALA A 225 3.83 12.10 -17.32
C ALA A 225 4.75 11.86 -16.11
N MET A 226 4.81 12.82 -15.17
CA MET A 226 5.58 12.70 -13.93
C MET A 226 5.04 11.61 -12.98
N SER A 227 3.82 11.14 -13.18
CA SER A 227 3.24 10.02 -12.42
C SER A 227 3.74 8.66 -12.88
N LEU A 228 4.35 8.57 -14.08
CA LEU A 228 4.83 7.30 -14.64
C LEU A 228 6.07 6.79 -13.90
N ASN A 229 6.22 5.47 -13.87
CA ASN A 229 7.36 4.80 -13.25
C ASN A 229 7.75 3.58 -14.09
N SER A 230 9.01 3.51 -14.50
CA SER A 230 9.56 2.41 -15.32
C SER A 230 9.44 1.03 -14.68
N ASN A 231 9.22 0.93 -13.37
CA ASN A 231 9.05 -0.35 -12.67
C ASN A 231 7.62 -0.88 -12.67
N ASP A 232 6.63 -0.08 -13.06
CA ASP A 232 5.21 -0.43 -12.94
C ASP A 232 4.52 -0.40 -14.33
N ALA A 233 3.33 -1.01 -14.42
CA ALA A 233 2.44 -0.85 -15.58
C ALA A 233 1.39 0.25 -15.33
N PHE A 234 0.91 0.89 -16.39
CA PHE A 234 -0.09 1.95 -16.30
C PHE A 234 -1.21 1.77 -17.32
N VAL A 235 -2.42 2.18 -16.96
CA VAL A 235 -3.58 2.24 -17.87
C VAL A 235 -4.09 3.67 -17.95
N LEU A 236 -3.98 4.26 -19.14
CA LEU A 236 -4.57 5.56 -19.48
C LEU A 236 -5.90 5.33 -20.18
N LYS A 237 -7.01 5.71 -19.54
CA LYS A 237 -8.34 5.76 -20.14
C LYS A 237 -8.57 7.13 -20.76
N LEU A 238 -9.08 7.16 -21.99
CA LEU A 238 -9.50 8.36 -22.71
C LEU A 238 -11.05 8.48 -22.76
N PRO A 239 -11.60 9.66 -23.14
CA PRO A 239 -13.03 9.93 -23.09
C PRO A 239 -13.91 9.01 -23.95
N ASN A 240 -13.37 8.47 -25.05
CA ASN A 240 -14.05 7.65 -26.05
C ASN A 240 -14.04 6.14 -25.72
N ASN A 241 -13.80 5.76 -24.46
CA ASN A 241 -13.59 4.37 -24.04
C ASN A 241 -12.44 3.65 -24.75
N THR A 242 -11.52 4.39 -25.38
CA THR A 242 -10.21 3.86 -25.78
C THR A 242 -9.15 4.28 -24.79
N GLY A 243 -7.95 3.75 -24.92
CA GLY A 243 -6.87 4.06 -24.02
C GLY A 243 -5.57 3.38 -24.39
N TYR A 244 -4.62 3.48 -23.47
CA TYR A 244 -3.30 2.88 -23.62
C TYR A 244 -2.95 2.09 -22.37
N THR A 245 -2.35 0.92 -22.57
CA THR A 245 -1.65 0.20 -21.51
C THR A 245 -0.17 0.47 -21.71
N TRP A 246 0.40 1.36 -20.90
CA TRP A 246 1.82 1.64 -20.92
C TRP A 246 2.54 0.65 -20.00
N VAL A 247 3.59 0.01 -20.50
CA VAL A 247 4.34 -1.03 -19.77
C VAL A 247 5.77 -0.55 -19.59
N GLY A 248 6.14 -0.27 -18.33
CA GLY A 248 7.50 0.08 -17.95
C GLY A 248 8.46 -1.08 -18.17
N LYS A 249 9.75 -0.77 -18.35
CA LYS A 249 10.81 -1.78 -18.58
C LYS A 249 10.95 -2.80 -17.44
N GLY A 250 10.66 -2.38 -16.22
CA GLY A 250 10.69 -3.23 -15.01
C GLY A 250 9.37 -3.89 -14.68
N ALA A 251 8.31 -3.64 -15.46
CA ALA A 251 6.97 -4.14 -15.16
C ALA A 251 6.86 -5.67 -15.34
N ASN A 252 5.98 -6.27 -14.54
CA ASN A 252 5.82 -7.72 -14.44
C ASN A 252 4.60 -8.22 -15.25
N LYS A 253 4.56 -9.52 -15.56
CA LYS A 253 3.38 -10.14 -16.23
C LYS A 253 2.09 -10.01 -15.42
N GLU A 254 2.18 -10.05 -14.09
CA GLU A 254 1.03 -9.89 -13.19
C GLU A 254 0.49 -8.45 -13.19
N GLU A 255 1.35 -7.47 -13.44
CA GLU A 255 0.94 -6.07 -13.59
C GLU A 255 0.25 -5.86 -14.94
N GLU A 256 0.72 -6.52 -16.01
CA GLU A 256 0.01 -6.54 -17.28
C GLU A 256 -1.38 -7.18 -17.15
N GLN A 257 -1.51 -8.27 -16.37
CA GLN A 257 -2.81 -8.87 -16.07
C GLN A 257 -3.70 -7.93 -15.27
N GLY A 258 -3.14 -7.21 -14.29
CA GLY A 258 -3.85 -6.16 -13.57
C GLY A 258 -4.33 -5.02 -14.47
N ALA A 259 -3.50 -4.62 -15.44
CA ALA A 259 -3.87 -3.62 -16.44
C ALA A 259 -5.04 -4.08 -17.32
N GLN A 260 -5.04 -5.35 -17.76
CA GLN A 260 -6.17 -5.93 -18.49
C GLN A 260 -7.43 -6.00 -17.63
N TYR A 261 -7.29 -6.34 -16.35
CA TYR A 261 -8.40 -6.37 -15.41
C TYR A 261 -9.07 -4.99 -15.28
N ILE A 262 -8.31 -3.93 -15.00
CA ILE A 262 -8.89 -2.58 -14.86
C ILE A 262 -9.47 -2.07 -16.19
N ALA A 263 -8.84 -2.39 -17.33
CA ALA A 263 -9.41 -2.06 -18.63
C ALA A 263 -10.80 -2.70 -18.83
N SER A 264 -10.98 -3.96 -18.40
CA SER A 264 -12.28 -4.64 -18.44
C SER A 264 -13.32 -4.00 -17.51
N VAL A 265 -12.92 -3.64 -16.28
CA VAL A 265 -13.79 -2.96 -15.30
C VAL A 265 -14.25 -1.60 -15.82
N LEU A 266 -13.35 -0.87 -16.48
CA LEU A 266 -13.62 0.44 -17.09
C LEU A 266 -14.31 0.35 -18.47
N LYS A 267 -14.56 -0.87 -18.97
CA LYS A 267 -15.08 -1.16 -20.32
C LYS A 267 -14.33 -0.39 -21.40
N CYS A 268 -13.01 -0.42 -21.32
CA CYS A 268 -12.10 0.37 -22.15
C CYS A 268 -11.23 -0.54 -23.01
N GLN A 269 -11.13 -0.22 -24.31
CA GLN A 269 -10.19 -0.89 -25.20
C GLN A 269 -8.84 -0.18 -25.17
N THR A 270 -7.80 -0.88 -24.73
CA THR A 270 -6.46 -0.30 -24.61
C THR A 270 -5.49 -0.85 -25.66
N SER A 271 -4.61 0.01 -26.17
CA SER A 271 -3.47 -0.39 -27.01
C SER A 271 -2.21 -0.48 -26.16
N LYS A 272 -1.46 -1.59 -26.24
CA LYS A 272 -0.22 -1.77 -25.48
C LYS A 272 0.88 -0.88 -26.07
N ILE A 273 1.57 -0.15 -25.21
CA ILE A 273 2.74 0.68 -25.52
C ILE A 273 3.83 0.29 -24.54
N ASN A 274 5.04 0.04 -25.03
CA ASN A 274 6.20 -0.19 -24.16
C ASN A 274 6.93 1.14 -23.93
N GLU A 275 7.54 1.27 -22.76
CA GLU A 275 8.38 2.44 -22.42
C GLU A 275 9.45 2.72 -23.48
N GLY A 276 9.49 3.96 -23.97
CA GLY A 276 10.39 4.42 -25.03
C GLY A 276 9.88 4.19 -26.46
N GLN A 277 8.68 3.65 -26.62
CA GLN A 277 7.98 3.47 -27.89
C GLN A 277 6.64 4.23 -27.92
N GLU A 278 6.56 5.33 -27.17
CA GLU A 278 5.38 6.18 -27.13
C GLU A 278 5.15 6.89 -28.48
N PRO A 279 3.89 6.99 -28.95
CA PRO A 279 3.53 7.63 -30.22
C PRO A 279 3.66 9.15 -30.22
#